data_AF-S9RMK6-F1
#
_entry.id   AF-S9RMK6-F1
#
_cell.length_a   1.000
_cell.length_b   1.000
_cell.length_c   1.000
_cell.angle_alpha   90.00
_cell.angle_beta   90.00
_cell.angle_gamma   90.00
#
_symmetry.space_group_name_H-M   'P 1'
#
loop_
_entity.id
_entity.type
_entity.pdbx_description
1 polymer ?
#
loop_
_entity_poly.entity_id
_entity_poly.type
_entity_poly.pdbx_seq_one_letter_code
_entity_poly.pdbx_strand_id
1 'polypeptide(L)'
;MFPRIEAAGRGMFREVVAKLLSEHEVVHELLIRLGRAADALMEDPEEANFVRAATTYRKLEEVVRSHFGYEETELAEAIGYYLGSI
;
A
#
# COMPACT_ATOMS: atom_id res chain seq x y z
N MET A 1 -5.98 4.91 -13.29
CA MET A 1 -6.87 5.88 -12.59
C MET A 1 -6.09 7.16 -12.26
N PHE A 2 -4.91 7.05 -11.64
CA PHE A 2 -3.99 8.17 -11.32
C PHE A 2 -3.56 9.12 -12.47
N PRO A 3 -3.24 8.69 -13.71
CA PRO A 3 -2.64 9.59 -14.71
C PRO A 3 -3.54 10.75 -15.16
N ARG A 4 -4.87 10.54 -15.14
CA ARG A 4 -5.84 11.59 -15.51
C ARG A 4 -6.07 12.61 -14.40
N ILE A 5 -5.70 12.26 -13.17
CA ILE A 5 -5.96 13.03 -11.97
C ILE A 5 -4.71 13.84 -11.57
N GLU A 6 -3.51 13.28 -11.78
CA GLU A 6 -2.23 13.97 -11.64
C GLU A 6 -2.11 15.20 -12.57
N ALA A 7 -2.74 15.14 -13.75
CA ALA A 7 -2.79 16.25 -14.70
C ALA A 7 -3.70 17.43 -14.24
N ALA A 8 -4.55 17.23 -13.23
CA ALA A 8 -5.55 18.22 -12.78
C ALA A 8 -5.26 18.85 -11.41
N GLY A 9 -4.41 18.24 -10.58
CA GLY A 9 -4.19 18.64 -9.18
C GLY A 9 -3.06 19.67 -8.97
N ARG A 10 -3.35 20.75 -8.23
CA ARG A 10 -2.34 21.71 -7.76
C ARG A 10 -1.59 21.18 -6.51
N GLY A 11 -0.33 21.58 -6.34
CA GLY A 11 0.47 21.54 -5.10
C GLY A 11 0.26 20.33 -4.18
N MET A 12 -0.57 20.50 -3.14
CA MET A 12 -0.85 19.46 -2.13
C MET A 12 -1.36 18.15 -2.74
N PHE A 13 -2.09 18.20 -3.85
CA PHE A 13 -2.59 16.99 -4.50
C PHE A 13 -1.44 16.10 -5.03
N ARG A 14 -0.35 16.72 -5.50
CA ARG A 14 0.84 16.02 -5.97
C ARG A 14 1.59 15.35 -4.83
N GLU A 15 1.62 15.95 -3.65
CA GLU A 15 2.23 15.38 -2.44
C GLU A 15 1.46 14.14 -1.97
N VAL A 16 0.13 14.18 -1.98
CA VAL A 16 -0.73 13.03 -1.67
C VAL A 16 -0.49 11.88 -2.65
N VAL A 17 -0.46 12.16 -3.95
CA VAL A 17 -0.17 11.12 -4.97
C VAL A 17 1.24 10.54 -4.80
N ALA A 18 2.24 11.37 -4.54
CA ALA A 18 3.61 10.90 -4.31
C ALA A 18 3.69 9.98 -3.08
N LYS A 19 2.98 10.34 -2.00
CA LYS A 19 2.85 9.50 -0.79
C LYS A 19 2.19 8.16 -1.13
N LEU A 20 1.08 8.16 -1.85
CA LEU A 20 0.37 6.94 -2.28
C LEU A 20 1.24 6.01 -3.14
N LEU A 21 2.05 6.57 -4.03
CA LEU A 21 3.02 5.79 -4.82
C LEU A 21 4.11 5.18 -3.94
N SER A 22 4.65 5.94 -2.98
CA SER A 22 5.66 5.43 -2.05
C SER A 22 5.10 4.32 -1.14
N GLU A 23 3.84 4.40 -0.73
CA GLU A 23 3.19 3.35 0.06
C GLU A 23 2.98 2.07 -0.75
N HIS A 24 2.66 2.19 -2.04
CA HIS A 24 2.57 1.03 -2.95
C HIS A 24 3.92 0.30 -3.11
N GLU A 25 5.05 1.01 -3.12
CA GLU A 25 6.37 0.38 -3.16
C GLU A 25 6.63 -0.47 -1.90
N VAL A 26 6.20 -0.01 -0.73
CA VAL A 26 6.29 -0.77 0.52
C VAL A 26 5.44 -2.03 0.46
N VAL A 27 4.20 -1.93 -0.05
CA VAL A 27 3.33 -3.10 -0.26
C VAL A 27 3.97 -4.12 -1.21
N HIS A 28 4.55 -3.65 -2.31
CA HIS A 28 5.23 -4.52 -3.28
C HIS A 28 6.41 -5.28 -2.65
N GLU A 29 7.25 -4.61 -1.89
CA GLU A 29 8.38 -5.26 -1.20
C GLU A 29 7.90 -6.29 -0.16
N LEU A 30 6.82 -5.99 0.57
CA LEU A 30 6.23 -6.96 1.51
C LEU A 30 5.66 -8.20 0.82
N LEU A 31 5.09 -8.06 -0.37
CA LEU A 31 4.65 -9.19 -1.19
C LEU A 31 5.82 -10.08 -1.63
N ILE A 32 6.93 -9.48 -2.09
CA ILE A 32 8.14 -10.23 -2.44
C ILE A 32 8.67 -11.01 -1.22
N ARG A 33 8.73 -10.36 -0.05
CA ARG A 33 9.18 -11.01 1.19
C ARG A 33 8.26 -12.15 1.61
N LEU A 34 6.95 -11.97 1.48
CA LEU A 34 6.00 -13.03 1.78
C LEU A 34 6.17 -14.21 0.85
N GLY A 35 6.38 -13.98 -0.45
CA GLY A 35 6.69 -15.04 -1.43
C GLY A 35 7.91 -15.84 -1.01
N ARG A 36 9.04 -15.18 -0.72
CA ARG A 36 10.25 -15.84 -0.24
C ARG A 36 10.05 -16.61 1.07
N ALA A 37 9.27 -16.07 1.99
CA ALA A 37 8.97 -16.74 3.25
C ALA A 37 8.07 -17.98 3.04
N ALA A 38 7.13 -17.92 2.10
CA ALA A 38 6.29 -19.04 1.71
C ALA A 38 7.10 -20.13 0.99
N ASP A 39 7.99 -19.76 0.06
CA ASP A 39 8.88 -20.69 -0.61
C ASP A 39 9.74 -21.47 0.39
N ALA A 40 10.38 -20.76 1.32
CA ALA A 40 11.17 -21.40 2.37
C ALA A 40 10.34 -22.27 3.33
N LEU A 41 9.08 -21.91 3.60
CA LEU A 41 8.18 -22.74 4.39
C LEU A 41 7.74 -24.00 3.64
N MET A 42 7.57 -23.92 2.32
CA MET A 42 7.26 -25.09 1.48
C MET A 42 8.46 -26.03 1.36
N GLU A 43 9.67 -25.49 1.29
CA GLU A 43 10.92 -26.27 1.24
C GLU A 43 11.23 -26.93 2.59
N ASP A 44 11.05 -26.20 3.70
CA ASP A 44 11.33 -26.68 5.06
C ASP A 44 10.23 -26.24 6.05
N PRO A 45 9.26 -27.12 6.36
CA PRO A 45 8.08 -26.78 7.16
C PRO A 45 8.35 -26.79 8.68
N GLU A 46 9.43 -26.16 9.11
CA GLU A 46 9.75 -25.98 10.52
C GLU A 46 9.03 -24.78 11.15
N GLU A 47 8.97 -24.77 12.49
CA GLU A 47 8.30 -23.73 13.26
C GLU A 47 8.84 -22.32 12.96
N ALA A 48 10.17 -22.19 12.80
CA ALA A 48 10.79 -20.90 12.50
C ALA A 48 10.34 -20.33 11.15
N ASN A 49 10.22 -21.18 10.12
CA ASN A 49 9.74 -20.78 8.80
C ASN A 49 8.26 -20.42 8.83
N PHE A 50 7.46 -21.13 9.65
CA PHE A 50 6.05 -20.80 9.84
C PHE A 50 5.88 -19.45 10.52
N VAL A 51 6.61 -19.19 11.62
CA VAL A 51 6.60 -17.91 12.33
C VAL A 51 7.03 -16.77 11.41
N ARG A 52 8.04 -16.99 10.56
CA ARG A 52 8.51 -15.99 9.58
C ARG A 52 7.40 -15.64 8.58
N ALA A 53 6.82 -16.63 7.91
CA ALA A 53 5.74 -16.41 6.94
C ALA A 53 4.53 -15.72 7.57
N ALA A 54 4.09 -16.18 8.76
CA ALA A 54 2.97 -15.59 9.48
C ALA A 54 3.23 -14.13 9.89
N THR A 55 4.46 -13.81 10.32
CA THR A 55 4.83 -12.44 10.71
C THR A 55 4.85 -11.51 9.49
N THR A 56 5.41 -11.96 8.36
CA THR A 56 5.41 -11.18 7.13
C THR A 56 3.99 -10.96 6.61
N TYR A 57 3.13 -11.98 6.65
CA TYR A 57 1.72 -11.87 6.28
C TYR A 57 0.98 -10.83 7.13
N ARG A 58 1.09 -10.89 8.46
CA ARG A 58 0.43 -9.93 9.35
C ARG A 58 0.88 -8.50 9.07
N LYS A 59 2.18 -8.30 8.78
CA LYS A 59 2.68 -6.96 8.45
C LYS A 59 2.14 -6.47 7.12
N LEU A 60 2.07 -7.34 6.11
CA LEU A 60 1.42 -7.01 4.83
C LEU A 60 -0.05 -6.63 5.03
N GLU A 61 -0.80 -7.41 5.81
CA GLU A 61 -2.21 -7.13 6.11
C GLU A 61 -2.39 -5.76 6.77
N GLU A 62 -1.59 -5.47 7.80
CA GLU A 62 -1.61 -4.19 8.52
C GLU A 62 -1.37 -3.01 7.56
N VAL A 63 -0.34 -3.10 6.71
CA VAL A 63 0.02 -2.04 5.77
C VAL A 63 -1.05 -1.86 4.69
N VAL A 64 -1.56 -2.95 4.12
CA VAL A 64 -2.62 -2.89 3.10
C VAL A 64 -3.91 -2.29 3.65
N ARG A 65 -4.32 -2.67 4.88
CA ARG A 65 -5.48 -2.06 5.54
C ARG A 65 -5.28 -0.57 5.82
N SER A 66 -4.09 -0.19 6.28
CA SER A 66 -3.74 1.22 6.50
C SER A 66 -3.74 2.02 5.20
N HIS A 67 -3.24 1.44 4.11
CA HIS A 67 -3.15 2.07 2.80
C HIS A 67 -4.55 2.36 2.23
N PHE A 68 -5.46 1.36 2.25
CA PHE A 68 -6.83 1.56 1.78
C PHE A 68 -7.61 2.58 2.65
N GLY A 69 -7.43 2.56 3.97
CA GLY A 69 -8.05 3.54 4.86
C GLY A 69 -7.59 4.98 4.60
N TYR A 70 -6.30 5.15 4.26
CA TYR A 70 -5.74 6.43 3.86
C TYR A 70 -6.27 6.88 2.48
N GLU A 71 -6.30 5.97 1.49
CA GLU A 71 -6.86 6.25 0.16
C GLU A 71 -8.34 6.66 0.23
N GLU A 72 -9.18 5.99 1.02
CA GLU A 72 -10.60 6.35 1.11
C GLU A 72 -10.81 7.72 1.77
N THR A 73 -10.02 8.07 2.77
CA THR A 73 -10.20 9.34 3.52
C THR A 73 -9.62 10.52 2.75
N GLU A 74 -8.36 10.43 2.33
CA GLU A 74 -7.64 11.58 1.80
C GLU A 74 -7.86 11.79 0.31
N LEU A 75 -8.07 10.72 -0.45
CA LEU A 75 -8.47 10.87 -1.85
C LEU A 75 -9.88 11.47 -1.93
N ALA A 76 -10.80 11.09 -1.04
CA ALA A 76 -12.14 11.67 -0.98
C ALA A 76 -12.13 13.15 -0.56
N GLU A 77 -11.33 13.53 0.44
CA GLU A 77 -11.17 14.93 0.84
C GLU A 77 -10.49 15.78 -0.23
N ALA A 78 -9.42 15.27 -0.85
CA ALA A 78 -8.72 15.98 -1.92
C ALA A 78 -9.60 16.12 -3.17
N ILE A 79 -10.31 15.07 -3.58
CA ILE A 79 -11.30 15.13 -4.66
C ILE A 79 -12.43 16.10 -4.28
N GLY A 80 -12.98 16.02 -3.07
CA GLY A 80 -14.03 16.94 -2.60
C GLY A 80 -13.60 18.41 -2.60
N TYR A 81 -12.37 18.71 -2.16
CA TYR A 81 -11.81 20.06 -2.15
C TYR A 81 -11.54 20.60 -3.57
N TYR A 82 -11.00 19.78 -4.47
CA TYR A 82 -10.61 20.22 -5.82
C TYR A 82 -11.73 20.12 -6.87
N LEU A 83 -12.70 19.20 -6.73
CA LEU A 83 -13.86 19.05 -7.63
C LEU A 83 -15.14 19.71 -7.09
N GLY A 84 -15.28 19.90 -5.77
CA GLY A 84 -16.43 20.61 -5.16
C GLY A 84 -16.31 22.14 -5.20
N SER A 85 -15.19 22.67 -5.72
CA SER A 85 -14.93 24.10 -5.89
C SER A 85 -15.26 24.62 -7.30
N ILE A 86 -16.11 23.90 -8.07
CA ILE A 86 -16.64 24.33 -9.37
C ILE A 86 -18.08 24.82 -9.21
#